data_AF-A0A662VH97-F1
#
_entry.id   AF-A0A662VH97-F1
#
_cell.length_a   1.000
_cell.length_b   1.000
_cell.length_c   1.000
_cell.angle_alpha   90.00
_cell.angle_beta   90.00
_cell.angle_gamma   90.00
#
_symmetry.space_group_name_H-M   'P 1'
#
loop_
_entity.id
_entity.type
_entity.pdbx_description
1 polymer ?
#
loop_
_entity_poly.entity_id
_entity_poly.type
_entity_poly.pdbx_seq_one_letter_code
_entity_poly.pdbx_strand_id
1 'polypeptide(L)' 'NGRLVIPVGNRFFQKLLVVEKKNGKIYKKWGIECLFVPLIGKHGWPEY' A
#
# COMPACT_ATOMS: atom_id res chain seq x y z
N ASN A 1 16.90 -3.23 -7.74
CA ASN A 1 15.56 -2.72 -8.10
C ASN A 1 14.51 -3.40 -7.25
N GLY A 2 13.92 -2.68 -6.29
CA GLY A 2 12.90 -3.23 -5.39
C GLY A 2 11.49 -2.81 -5.81
N ARG A 3 10.49 -3.64 -5.53
CA ARG A 3 9.07 -3.36 -5.77
C ARG A 3 8.26 -3.70 -4.52
N LEU A 4 7.36 -2.80 -4.14
CA LEU A 4 6.33 -3.01 -3.11
C LEU A 4 4.95 -2.87 -3.77
N VAL A 5 4.05 -3.78 -3.47
CA VAL A 5 2.63 -3.71 -3.87
C VAL A 5 1.81 -3.78 -2.60
N ILE A 6 1.03 -2.74 -2.32
CA ILE A 6 0.33 -2.59 -1.04
C ILE A 6 -1.08 -2.01 -1.24
N PRO A 7 -2.13 -2.58 -0.61
CA PRO A 7 -3.44 -1.95 -0.55
C PRO A 7 -3.37 -0.72 0.36
N VAL A 8 -3.71 0.45 -0.16
CA VAL A 8 -3.70 1.71 0.60
C VAL A 8 -5.13 2.26 0.64
N GLY A 9 -5.62 2.51 1.85
CA GLY A 9 -6.96 3.04 2.08
C GLY A 9 -7.50 2.67 3.46
N ASN A 10 -8.78 2.93 3.67
CA ASN A 10 -9.49 2.62 4.91
C ASN A 10 -10.11 1.20 4.86
N ARG A 11 -10.91 0.82 5.87
CA ARG A 11 -11.50 -0.51 5.94
C ARG A 11 -12.47 -0.84 4.79
N PHE A 12 -13.08 0.16 4.18
CA PHE A 12 -14.13 -0.02 3.18
C PHE A 12 -13.69 0.31 1.76
N PHE A 13 -12.67 1.15 1.60
CA PHE A 13 -12.14 1.57 0.30
C PHE A 13 -10.62 1.57 0.31
N GLN A 14 -10.04 0.73 -0.55
CA GLN A 14 -8.59 0.63 -0.76
C GLN A 14 -8.26 0.55 -2.24
N LYS A 15 -7.09 1.06 -2.63
CA LYS A 15 -6.55 0.96 -3.98
C LYS A 15 -5.13 0.40 -3.92
N LEU A 16 -4.78 -0.49 -4.84
CA LEU A 16 -3.42 -1.02 -4.91
C LEU A 16 -2.45 0.09 -5.31
N LEU A 17 -1.42 0.29 -4.50
CA LEU A 17 -0.28 1.15 -4.82
C LEU A 17 0.92 0.27 -5.17
N VAL A 18 1.46 0.46 -6.37
CA VAL A 18 2.74 -0.12 -6.78
C VAL A 18 3.82 0.92 -6.60
N VAL A 19 4.83 0.58 -5.78
CA VAL A 19 6.00 1.42 -5.52
C VAL A 19 7.23 0.71 -6.07
N GLU A 20 8.01 1.42 -6.89
CA GLU A 20 9.28 0.93 -7.42
C GLU A 20 10.43 1.80 -6.92
N LYS A 21 11.49 1.17 -6.40
CA LYS A 21 12.74 1.84 -6.05
C LYS A 21 13.81 1.52 -7.09
N LYS A 22 14.20 2.54 -7.86
CA LYS A 22 15.22 2.48 -8.93
C LYS A 22 16.25 3.58 -8.70
N ASN A 23 17.53 3.21 -8.57
CA ASN A 23 18.64 4.15 -8.36
C ASN A 23 18.40 5.16 -7.22
N GLY A 24 17.90 4.67 -6.08
CA GLY A 24 17.57 5.50 -4.91
C GLY A 24 16.27 6.31 -5.04
N LYS A 25 15.71 6.46 -6.25
CA LYS A 25 14.46 7.18 -6.52
C LYS A 25 13.25 6.26 -6.34
N ILE A 26 12.15 6.85 -5.86
CA ILE A 26 10.87 6.17 -5.62
C ILE A 26 9.87 6.60 -6.69
N TYR A 27 9.25 5.62 -7.34
CA TYR A 27 8.20 5.82 -8.33
C TYR A 27 6.91 5.14 -7.85
N LYS A 28 5.77 5.78 -8.05
CA LYS A 28 4.46 5.33 -7.54
C LYS A 28 3.45 5.26 -8.68
N LYS A 29 2.69 4.17 -8.75
CA LYS A 29 1.57 4.00 -9.68
C LYS A 29 0.38 3.40 -8.95
N TRP A 30 -0.80 4.01 -9.13
CA TRP A 30 -2.06 3.46 -8.65
C TRP A 30 -2.59 2.39 -9.62
N GLY A 31 -3.07 1.28 -9.05
CA GLY A 31 -3.67 0.15 -9.75
C GLY A 31 -5.19 0.14 -9.61
N ILE A 32 -5.74 -1.05 -9.36
CA ILE A 32 -7.18 -1.28 -9.19
C ILE A 32 -7.64 -1.02 -7.76
N GLU A 33 -8.95 -0.82 -7.61
CA GLU A 33 -9.63 -0.89 -6.31
C GLU A 33 -9.58 -2.33 -5.77
N CYS A 34 -9.54 -2.47 -4.45
CA CYS A 34 -9.41 -3.75 -3.77
C CYS A 34 -9.99 -3.69 -2.35
N LEU A 35 -10.20 -4.86 -1.74
CA LEU A 35 -10.66 -4.99 -0.37
C LEU A 35 -9.82 -6.04 0.37
N PHE A 36 -9.03 -5.58 1.33
CA PHE A 36 -8.17 -6.39 2.22
C PHE A 36 -8.48 -6.09 3.68
N VAL A 37 -8.08 -7.02 4.55
CA VAL A 37 -8.06 -6.81 6.01
C VAL A 37 -7.16 -5.61 6.36
N PRO A 38 -7.43 -4.89 7.46
CA PRO A 38 -6.59 -3.79 7.89
C PRO A 38 -5.18 -4.29 8.21
N LEU A 39 -4.16 -3.55 7.75
CA LEU A 39 -2.78 -3.74 8.19
C LEU A 39 -2.64 -3.16 9.60
N ILE A 40 -2.75 -4.01 10.62
CA ILE A 40 -2.64 -3.61 12.02
C ILE A 40 -1.17 -3.56 12.44
N GLY A 41 -0.76 -2.53 13.19
CA GLY A 41 0.56 -2.46 13.82
C GLY A 41 1.14 -1.05 13.92
N LYS A 42 2.37 -0.92 14.42
CA LYS A 42 3.06 0.37 14.71
C LYS A 42 3.03 1.40 13.56
N HIS A 43 3.06 0.91 12.32
CA HIS A 43 3.06 1.75 11.11
C HIS A 43 1.79 1.56 10.26
N GLY A 44 0.77 0.90 10.81
CA GLY A 44 -0.52 0.64 10.19
C GLY A 44 -1.66 1.22 11.04
N TRP A 45 -2.79 0.51 11.04
CA TRP A 45 -3.94 0.84 11.87
C TRP A 45 -3.72 0.37 13.32
N PRO A 46 -4.27 1.08 14.32
CA PRO A 46 -4.31 0.59 15.70
C PRO A 46 -5.18 -0.67 15.81
N GLU A 47 -4.90 -1.51 16.82
CA GLU A 47 -5.88 -2.50 17.26
C GLU A 47 -7.11 -1.79 17.81
N TYR A 48 -8.28 -2.40 17.61
CA TYR A 48 -9.58 -1.86 18.00
C TYR A 48 -9.73 -1.72 19.51
#